data_AF-A0A158B3M4-F1
#
_entry.id   AF-A0A158B3M4-F1
#
_cell.length_a   1.000
_cell.length_b   1.000
_cell.length_c   1.000
_cell.angle_alpha   90.00
_cell.angle_beta   90.00
_cell.angle_gamma   90.00
#
_symmetry.space_group_name_H-M   'P 1'
#
loop_
_entity.id
_entity.type
_entity.pdbx_description
1 polymer ?
#
loop_
_entity_poly.entity_id
_entity_poly.type
_entity_poly.pdbx_seq_one_letter_code
_entity_poly.pdbx_strand_id
1 'polypeptide(L)'
;MLRRANVKKPRENPSGKGVWIRVFDVSPAGKKRLVALAWRRTPFRTEPDTNDAPDDTDLAFGLPDGSVKWRNKAAFLKAWNIDLDARSLSGAEAKHTPS
;
A
#
# COMPACT_ATOMS: atom_id res chain seq x y z
N MET A 1 -38.33 10.40 -17.04
CA MET A 1 -37.16 9.55 -17.37
C MET A 1 -35.93 10.09 -16.64
N LEU A 2 -35.44 9.40 -15.62
CA LEU A 2 -34.26 9.83 -14.85
C LEU A 2 -33.03 9.04 -15.34
N ARG A 3 -32.05 9.73 -15.94
CA ARG A 3 -30.77 9.15 -16.37
C ARG A 3 -29.93 8.84 -15.12
N ARG A 4 -29.74 7.55 -14.80
CA ARG A 4 -28.81 7.13 -13.75
C ARG A 4 -27.39 7.43 -14.20
N ALA A 5 -26.69 8.26 -13.43
CA ALA A 5 -25.27 8.52 -13.59
C ALA A 5 -24.50 7.19 -13.52
N ASN A 6 -23.67 6.94 -14.53
CA ASN A 6 -22.78 5.79 -14.59
C ASN A 6 -21.65 6.03 -13.58
N VAL A 7 -21.91 5.69 -12.30
CA VAL A 7 -20.91 5.68 -11.24
C VAL A 7 -19.85 4.67 -11.66
N LYS A 8 -18.71 5.16 -12.15
CA LYS A 8 -17.51 4.33 -12.32
C LYS A 8 -17.20 3.78 -10.94
N LYS A 9 -17.48 2.48 -10.74
CA LYS A 9 -17.00 1.75 -9.57
C LYS A 9 -15.52 2.07 -9.40
N PRO A 10 -15.05 2.45 -8.20
CA PRO A 10 -13.62 2.57 -7.97
C PRO A 10 -12.99 1.24 -8.40
N ARG A 11 -11.93 1.32 -9.21
CA ARG A 11 -11.21 0.14 -9.74
C ARG A 11 -11.01 -0.85 -8.60
N GLU A 12 -11.82 -1.90 -8.62
CA GLU A 12 -11.78 -2.97 -7.63
C GLU A 12 -10.36 -3.52 -7.63
N ASN A 13 -9.83 -3.79 -6.44
CA ASN A 13 -8.50 -4.37 -6.29
C ASN A 13 -8.39 -5.60 -7.22
N PRO A 14 -7.41 -5.66 -8.15
CA PRO A 14 -7.33 -6.75 -9.13
C PRO A 14 -7.17 -8.14 -8.50
N SER A 15 -6.81 -8.22 -7.21
CA SER A 15 -6.73 -9.49 -6.49
C SER A 15 -8.02 -9.93 -5.78
N GLY A 16 -9.07 -9.10 -5.70
CA GLY A 16 -10.30 -9.42 -4.94
C GLY A 16 -10.08 -9.61 -3.42
N LYS A 17 -8.88 -9.30 -2.91
CA LYS A 17 -8.46 -9.48 -1.51
C LYS A 17 -8.42 -8.13 -0.78
N GLY A 18 -8.41 -8.12 0.55
CA GLY A 18 -8.21 -6.88 1.31
C GLY A 18 -6.84 -6.27 0.99
N VAL A 19 -6.81 -5.01 0.52
CA VAL A 19 -5.56 -4.26 0.30
C VAL A 19 -5.24 -3.47 1.55
N TRP A 20 -4.04 -3.66 2.07
CA TRP A 20 -3.54 -2.96 3.25
C TRP A 20 -2.82 -1.67 2.90
N ILE A 21 -1.90 -1.71 1.93
CA ILE A 21 -1.14 -0.52 1.49
C ILE A 21 -1.28 -0.36 -0.01
N ARG A 22 -1.48 0.88 -0.47
CA ARG A 22 -1.43 1.27 -1.89
C ARG A 22 -0.39 2.35 -2.08
N VAL A 23 0.56 2.13 -2.97
CA VAL A 23 1.59 3.11 -3.33
C VAL A 23 1.24 3.71 -4.68
N PHE A 24 1.08 5.03 -4.71
CA PHE A 24 0.80 5.78 -5.93
C PHE A 24 2.00 6.63 -6.31
N ASP A 25 2.41 6.52 -7.57
CA ASP A 25 3.22 7.49 -8.26
C ASP A 25 2.31 8.63 -8.74
N VAL A 26 2.64 9.87 -8.41
CA VAL A 26 1.80 11.05 -8.68
C VAL A 26 2.56 11.99 -9.59
N SER A 27 2.07 12.16 -10.81
CA SER A 27 2.66 13.11 -11.76
C SER A 27 2.57 14.55 -11.23
N PRO A 28 3.40 15.50 -11.73
CA PRO A 28 3.25 16.93 -11.43
C PRO A 28 1.84 17.50 -11.73
N ALA A 29 1.14 16.92 -12.70
CA ALA A 29 -0.25 17.26 -13.04
C ALA A 29 -1.31 16.62 -12.11
N GLY A 30 -0.90 15.97 -11.03
CA GLY A 30 -1.79 15.34 -10.04
C GLY A 30 -2.37 13.97 -10.43
N LYS A 31 -2.03 13.44 -11.62
CA LYS A 31 -2.46 12.11 -12.04
C LYS A 31 -1.78 11.02 -11.19
N LYS A 32 -2.60 10.19 -10.53
CA LYS A 32 -2.16 9.06 -9.70
C LYS A 32 -2.08 7.78 -10.52
N ARG A 33 -0.97 7.04 -10.38
CA ARG A 33 -0.77 5.70 -10.93
C ARG A 33 -0.39 4.76 -9.80
N LEU A 34 -1.15 3.69 -9.62
CA LEU A 34 -0.83 2.65 -8.66
C LEU A 34 0.42 1.91 -9.14
N VAL A 35 1.47 1.84 -8.31
CA VAL A 35 2.77 1.23 -8.67
C VAL A 35 3.17 0.08 -7.77
N ALA A 36 2.60 0.00 -6.57
CA ALA A 36 2.78 -1.15 -5.69
C ALA A 36 1.65 -1.27 -4.67
N LEU A 37 1.46 -2.49 -4.16
CA LEU A 37 0.45 -2.81 -3.16
C LEU A 37 0.99 -3.82 -2.14
N ALA A 38 0.44 -3.75 -0.93
CA ALA A 38 0.45 -4.84 0.03
C ALA A 38 -0.98 -5.37 0.16
N TRP A 39 -1.20 -6.65 -0.08
CA TRP A 39 -2.52 -7.28 -0.03
C TRP A 39 -2.48 -8.59 0.75
N ARG A 40 -3.59 -8.98 1.37
CA ARG A 40 -3.66 -10.27 2.05
C ARG A 40 -3.51 -11.41 1.06
N ARG A 41 -2.78 -12.46 1.44
CA ARG A 41 -2.68 -13.73 0.73
C ARG A 41 -3.98 -14.50 0.84
N THR A 42 -4.60 -14.46 2.02
CA THR A 42 -5.83 -15.15 2.38
C THR A 42 -6.99 -14.16 2.51
N PRO A 43 -8.17 -14.47 1.95
CA PRO A 43 -9.37 -13.68 2.22
C PRO A 43 -9.75 -13.77 3.71
N PHE A 44 -10.46 -12.76 4.20
CA PHE A 44 -11.02 -12.77 5.54
C PHE A 44 -12.04 -13.90 5.68
N ARG A 45 -11.90 -14.73 6.72
CA ARG A 45 -12.95 -15.69 7.11
C ARG A 45 -14.09 -14.99 7.86
N THR A 46 -13.76 -13.92 8.58
CA THR A 46 -14.66 -13.03 9.31
C THR A 46 -14.18 -11.61 9.08
N GLU A 47 -15.11 -10.66 8.96
CA GLU A 47 -14.77 -9.25 8.81
C GLU A 47 -13.87 -8.80 9.98
N PRO A 48 -12.65 -8.29 9.71
CA PRO A 48 -11.74 -7.85 10.76
C PRO A 48 -12.25 -6.56 11.41
N ASP A 49 -11.78 -6.25 12.61
CA ASP A 49 -11.97 -4.89 13.13
C ASP A 49 -11.24 -3.90 12.19
N THR A 50 -11.77 -2.67 12.09
CA THR A 50 -11.16 -1.61 11.27
C THR A 50 -9.73 -1.29 11.74
N ASN A 51 -9.42 -1.54 13.01
CA ASN A 51 -8.12 -1.27 13.60
C ASN A 51 -7.16 -2.48 13.58
N ASP A 52 -7.61 -3.64 13.12
CA ASP A 52 -6.77 -4.84 13.09
C ASP A 52 -5.71 -4.73 11.99
N ALA A 53 -4.46 -4.57 12.41
CA ALA A 53 -3.32 -4.72 11.52
C ALA A 53 -3.15 -6.20 11.13
N PRO A 54 -3.07 -6.53 9.83
CA PRO A 54 -2.78 -7.90 9.40
C PRO A 54 -1.35 -8.27 9.81
N ASP A 55 -1.15 -9.55 10.13
CA ASP A 55 0.19 -10.12 10.26
C ASP A 55 0.97 -9.94 8.95
N ASP A 56 2.24 -9.56 9.05
CA ASP A 56 3.12 -9.40 7.90
C ASP A 56 3.24 -10.70 7.06
N THR A 57 3.12 -11.86 7.69
CA THR A 57 3.14 -13.18 7.05
C THR A 57 1.89 -13.45 6.21
N ASP A 58 0.77 -12.83 6.57
CA ASP A 58 -0.49 -12.87 5.82
C ASP A 58 -0.47 -11.96 4.59
N LEU A 59 0.56 -11.12 4.43
CA LEU A 59 0.66 -10.17 3.34
C LEU A 59 1.55 -10.67 2.19
N ALA A 60 1.12 -10.31 0.98
CA ALA A 60 1.92 -10.32 -0.23
C ALA A 60 2.25 -8.87 -0.61
N PHE A 61 3.46 -8.66 -1.11
CA PHE A 61 4.00 -7.34 -1.44
C PHE A 61 4.46 -7.33 -2.88
N GLY A 62 3.83 -6.50 -3.70
CA GLY A 62 4.05 -6.62 -5.14
C GLY A 62 3.40 -5.56 -6.00
N LEU A 63 3.36 -5.86 -7.28
CA LEU A 63 2.92 -4.95 -8.34
C LEU A 63 1.40 -5.01 -8.55
N PRO A 64 0.82 -4.00 -9.22
CA PRO A 64 -0.62 -3.97 -9.52
C PRO A 64 -1.11 -5.11 -10.42
N ASP A 65 -0.22 -5.80 -11.12
CA ASP A 65 -0.52 -6.98 -11.93
C ASP A 65 -0.65 -8.27 -11.10
N GLY A 66 -0.46 -8.19 -9.77
CA GLY A 66 -0.52 -9.33 -8.86
C GLY A 66 0.83 -10.03 -8.63
N SER A 67 1.89 -9.63 -9.33
CA SER A 67 3.22 -10.21 -9.16
C SER A 67 3.83 -9.83 -7.82
N VAL A 68 4.24 -10.83 -7.03
CA VAL A 68 4.97 -10.61 -5.77
C VAL A 68 6.42 -10.24 -6.10
N LYS A 69 6.87 -9.09 -5.60
CA LYS A 69 8.22 -8.56 -5.88
C LYS A 69 9.09 -8.48 -4.62
N TRP A 70 8.50 -8.24 -3.45
CA TRP A 70 9.24 -8.10 -2.19
C TRP A 70 8.95 -9.27 -1.26
N ARG A 71 10.02 -9.78 -0.63
CA ARG A 71 9.96 -10.98 0.22
C ARG A 71 9.18 -10.76 1.52
N ASN A 72 9.23 -9.55 2.07
CA ASN A 72 8.61 -9.18 3.34
C ASN A 72 8.27 -7.68 3.38
N LYS A 73 7.56 -7.25 4.43
CA LYS A 73 7.14 -5.86 4.64
C LYS A 73 8.33 -4.91 4.70
N ALA A 74 9.39 -5.26 5.42
CA ALA A 74 10.57 -4.39 5.55
C ALA A 74 11.19 -4.05 4.19
N ALA A 75 11.32 -5.05 3.30
CA ALA A 75 11.83 -4.83 1.94
C ALA A 75 10.88 -3.96 1.10
N PHE A 76 9.57 -4.13 1.26
CA PHE A 76 8.55 -3.32 0.60
C PHE A 76 8.60 -1.86 1.05
N LEU A 77 8.57 -1.62 2.37
CA LEU A 77 8.61 -0.27 2.95
C LEU A 77 9.90 0.46 2.57
N LYS A 78 11.04 -0.23 2.64
CA LYS A 78 12.34 0.31 2.22
C LYS A 78 12.35 0.70 0.74
N ALA A 79 11.77 -0.11 -0.14
CA ALA A 79 11.75 0.18 -1.58
C ALA A 79 10.94 1.43 -1.95
N TRP A 80 9.98 1.80 -1.10
CA TRP A 80 9.10 2.96 -1.31
C TRP A 80 9.35 4.10 -0.32
N ASN A 81 10.41 4.00 0.49
CA ASN A 81 10.74 4.95 1.55
C ASN A 81 9.56 5.28 2.47
N ILE A 82 8.79 4.25 2.84
CA ILE A 82 7.62 4.38 3.71
C ILE A 82 8.05 4.14 5.15
N ASP A 83 7.87 5.15 5.98
CA ASP A 83 8.12 5.09 7.42
C ASP A 83 6.79 5.10 8.17
N LEU A 84 6.30 3.90 8.51
CA LEU A 84 5.00 3.74 9.16
C LEU A 84 4.97 4.31 10.58
N ASP A 85 6.12 4.36 11.24
CA ASP A 85 6.26 4.81 12.62
C ASP A 85 6.69 6.28 12.71
N ALA A 86 6.85 6.96 11.55
CA ALA A 86 7.37 8.32 11.46
C ALA A 86 8.70 8.54 12.23
N ARG A 87 9.55 7.51 12.32
CA ARG A 87 10.87 7.60 12.99
C ARG A 87 11.78 8.65 12.36
N SER A 88 11.67 8.89 11.06
CA SER A 88 12.34 9.98 10.34
C SER A 88 12.00 11.36 10.91
N LEU A 89 10.84 11.53 11.55
CA LEU A 89 10.44 12.78 12.20
C LEU A 89 10.95 12.91 13.64
N SER A 90 11.53 11.85 14.21
CA SER A 90 11.96 11.83 15.62
C SER A 90 13.25 12.62 15.90
N GLY A 91 13.90 13.19 14.88
CA GLY A 91 15.12 13.99 15.04
C GLY A 91 16.37 13.19 15.44
N ALA A 92 16.29 11.85 15.47
CA ALA A 92 17.42 10.96 15.80
C ALA A 92 18.41 10.75 14.63
N GLU A 93 18.30 11.51 13.54
CA GLU A 93 19.34 11.61 12.53
C GLU A 93 20.41 12.61 13.01
N ALA A 94 21.10 12.24 14.08
CA ALA A 94 22.19 13.04 14.63
C ALA A 94 23.48 12.79 13.81
N LYS A 95 23.85 13.82 13.06
CA LYS A 95 25.23 14.20 12.66
C LYS A 95 25.95 13.26 11.69
N HIS A 96 25.80 13.53 10.39
CA HIS A 96 26.90 13.36 9.45
C HIS A 96 27.38 14.76 9.03
N THR A 97 28.47 15.22 9.65
CA THR A 97 29.21 16.41 9.21
C THR A 97 30.23 15.96 8.17
N PRO A 98 30.16 16.39 6.90
CA PRO A 98 31.31 16.26 6.02
C PRO A 98 32.27 17.44 6.28
N SER A 99 33.53 17.11 6.60
CA SER A 99 34.67 18.01 6.44
C SER A 99 35.03 18.19 4.98
#